data_AF-A0A930DZB4-F1
#
_entry.id   AF-A0A930DZB4-F1
#
_cell.length_a   1.000
_cell.length_b   1.000
_cell.length_c   1.000
_cell.angle_alpha   90.00
_cell.angle_beta   90.00
_cell.angle_gamma   90.00
#
_symmetry.space_group_name_H-M   'P 1'
#
loop_
_entity.id
_entity.type
_entity.pdbx_description
1 polymer ?
#
loop_
_entity_poly.entity_id
_entity_poly.type
_entity_poly.pdbx_seq_one_letter_code
_entity_poly.pdbx_strand_id
1 'polypeptide(L)'
;MLNLNKKTEESKRNVVFLDDFNRLLELSKGDSLAEASYEFLIKRLRTSDHYNDHKSSFIVIFWNRFTGKFKESYNSYQGTQLDDMPHNSRDLISWFPIYATNLFNFKSLSGLLKAVETKMSTATVEELESHKAEVVSFLKSKIQTKLTRDQKELFSSQASNNWSFFFNKSNRGELYPIDVYPDDVQFKEFWSNTELFKDEDRSLISPKFNVKGRTYWSSVYGLIVDFDKTNKTVSLQKPYDELSDYLIELSIKKLNDSKTSIKVQEKLLLFLEQFKGDESVKIKDKFEVLDENLNGFVNQLNFHLYKLKTGLGNSSSSLFKNPESFIGNQFVSEEEINKAKKILAQKVLNLLKQNPAKPALYYEYLNNFLFKSFINDSKNENYFIVESFSSAKDLACSLLMVKRTVIYSPFHRHLESLDTIVSGDRLIEEINETEKLLKENQSKTTRALKSEVELILKSNLVLFSKPFKDHLEFVLKMNTID
;
A
#
# COMPACT_ATOMS: atom_id res chain seq x y z
N MET A 1 37.91 27.58 -4.90
CA MET A 1 37.92 26.52 -3.88
C MET A 1 36.60 26.60 -3.11
N LEU A 2 35.66 25.71 -3.43
CA LEU A 2 34.41 25.56 -2.69
C LEU A 2 34.40 24.15 -2.12
N ASN A 3 34.07 24.09 -0.83
CA ASN A 3 34.33 22.98 0.08
C ASN A 3 33.45 21.77 -0.27
N LEU A 4 33.98 20.85 -1.08
CA LEU A 4 33.47 19.50 -1.30
C LEU A 4 33.78 18.65 -0.06
N ASN A 5 33.03 18.82 1.02
CA ASN A 5 33.04 17.90 2.15
C ASN A 5 31.71 17.97 2.91
N LYS A 6 30.67 17.43 2.28
CA LYS A 6 29.61 16.71 2.98
C LYS A 6 29.52 15.32 2.36
N LYS A 7 30.38 14.42 2.82
CA LYS A 7 30.10 12.98 2.82
C LYS A 7 28.90 12.76 3.76
N THR A 8 27.70 13.04 3.27
CA THR A 8 26.49 12.40 3.79
C THR A 8 26.52 10.98 3.24
N GLU A 9 26.55 10.00 4.13
CA GLU A 9 26.52 8.56 3.88
C GLU A 9 25.97 8.21 2.49
N GLU A 10 26.87 8.02 1.52
CA GLU A 10 26.53 7.43 0.24
C GLU A 10 26.16 5.98 0.55
N SER A 11 24.85 5.70 0.56
CA SER A 11 24.39 4.32 0.51
C SER A 11 25.07 3.66 -0.68
N LYS A 12 25.45 2.38 -0.53
CA LYS A 12 26.08 1.56 -1.57
C LYS A 12 25.05 1.31 -2.69
N ARG A 13 24.69 2.36 -3.43
CA ARG A 13 23.77 2.31 -4.56
C ARG A 13 24.48 1.56 -5.67
N ASN A 14 24.09 0.31 -5.92
CA ASN A 14 24.59 -0.46 -7.06
C ASN A 14 24.16 0.14 -8.42
N VAL A 15 23.33 1.18 -8.42
CA VAL A 15 22.79 1.84 -9.62
C VAL A 15 22.67 3.35 -9.34
N VAL A 16 23.71 4.12 -9.64
CA VAL A 16 23.69 5.59 -9.54
C VAL A 16 23.44 6.16 -10.94
N PHE A 17 22.31 6.85 -11.13
CA PHE A 17 21.96 7.51 -12.40
C PHE A 17 23.15 8.28 -13.02
N LEU A 18 23.89 9.02 -12.19
CA LEU A 18 25.02 9.84 -12.64
C LEU A 18 26.17 9.00 -13.20
N ASP A 19 26.49 7.85 -12.60
CA ASP A 19 27.55 6.97 -13.08
C ASP A 19 27.17 6.33 -14.41
N ASP A 20 25.91 5.89 -14.52
CA ASP A 20 25.38 5.36 -15.78
C ASP A 20 25.28 6.42 -16.88
N PHE A 21 24.93 7.65 -16.51
CA PHE A 21 24.91 8.77 -17.44
C PHE A 21 26.33 9.16 -17.87
N ASN A 22 27.32 9.13 -16.98
CA ASN A 22 28.73 9.35 -17.31
C ASN A 22 29.25 8.24 -18.24
N ARG A 23 28.91 6.99 -17.98
CA ARG A 23 29.21 5.88 -18.89
C ARG A 23 28.58 6.09 -20.27
N LEU A 24 27.33 6.56 -20.32
CA LEU A 24 26.67 6.92 -21.57
C LEU A 24 27.37 8.08 -22.31
N LEU A 25 27.84 9.09 -21.58
CA LEU A 25 28.64 10.19 -22.16
C LEU A 25 29.96 9.66 -22.75
N GLU A 26 30.65 8.76 -22.06
CA GLU A 26 31.86 8.12 -22.60
C GLU A 26 31.55 7.28 -23.84
N LEU A 27 30.47 6.48 -23.83
CA LEU A 27 30.01 5.73 -25.00
C LEU A 27 29.71 6.64 -26.19
N SER A 28 29.20 7.85 -25.94
CA SER A 28 28.91 8.83 -27.00
C SER A 28 30.15 9.37 -27.71
N LYS A 29 31.35 9.17 -27.17
CA LYS A 29 32.62 9.50 -27.84
C LYS A 29 33.00 8.49 -28.92
N GLY A 30 32.49 7.25 -28.84
CA GLY A 30 32.58 6.24 -29.89
C GLY A 30 31.47 6.38 -30.94
N ASP A 31 31.41 5.43 -31.87
CA ASP A 31 30.42 5.45 -32.97
C ASP A 31 29.18 4.60 -32.67
N SER A 32 29.23 3.72 -31.66
CA SER A 32 28.18 2.73 -31.38
C SER A 32 26.77 3.32 -31.20
N LEU A 33 26.64 4.42 -30.43
CA LEU A 33 25.35 5.10 -30.25
C LEU A 33 24.82 5.69 -31.56
N ALA A 34 25.73 6.24 -32.38
CA ALA A 34 25.41 6.89 -33.63
C ALA A 34 25.07 5.88 -34.74
N GLU A 35 25.81 4.77 -34.82
CA GLU A 35 25.51 3.65 -35.71
C GLU A 35 24.16 3.03 -35.38
N ALA A 36 23.88 2.72 -34.10
CA ALA A 36 22.58 2.21 -33.70
C ALA A 36 21.45 3.19 -34.09
N SER A 37 21.65 4.48 -33.83
CA SER A 37 20.69 5.52 -34.19
C SER A 37 20.47 5.61 -35.72
N TYR A 38 21.54 5.52 -36.50
CA TYR A 38 21.49 5.49 -37.96
C TYR A 38 20.65 4.32 -38.45
N GLU A 39 20.92 3.10 -37.99
CA GLU A 39 20.20 1.89 -38.43
C GLU A 39 18.69 1.99 -38.13
N PHE A 40 18.31 2.47 -36.94
CA PHE A 40 16.90 2.70 -36.61
C PHE A 40 16.25 3.79 -37.47
N LEU A 41 16.95 4.89 -37.74
CA LEU A 41 16.44 5.98 -38.56
C LEU A 41 16.23 5.54 -40.01
N ILE A 42 17.23 4.93 -40.63
CA ILE A 42 17.15 4.45 -42.03
C ILE A 42 16.02 3.43 -42.20
N LYS A 43 15.93 2.44 -41.30
CA LYS A 43 14.84 1.45 -41.30
C LYS A 43 13.46 2.13 -41.29
N ARG A 44 13.29 3.16 -40.45
CA ARG A 44 12.02 3.87 -40.31
C ARG A 44 11.73 4.78 -41.50
N LEU A 45 12.75 5.44 -42.04
CA LEU A 45 12.60 6.26 -43.25
C LEU A 45 12.16 5.39 -44.44
N ARG A 46 12.79 4.24 -44.67
CA ARG A 46 12.36 3.28 -45.72
C ARG A 46 10.90 2.87 -45.58
N THR A 47 10.48 2.59 -44.35
CA THR A 47 9.10 2.19 -44.08
C THR A 47 8.14 3.36 -44.31
N SER A 48 8.50 4.57 -43.87
CA SER A 48 7.70 5.78 -44.11
C SER A 48 7.58 6.11 -45.60
N ASP A 49 8.66 5.95 -46.37
CA ASP A 49 8.73 6.19 -47.84
C ASP A 49 7.83 5.20 -48.59
N HIS A 50 7.69 3.98 -48.09
CA HIS A 50 6.74 3.02 -48.63
C HIS A 50 5.26 3.41 -48.40
N TYR A 51 4.92 4.00 -47.25
CA TYR A 51 3.54 4.32 -46.85
C TYR A 51 3.13 5.78 -47.04
N ASN A 52 4.01 6.64 -47.58
CA ASN A 52 3.79 8.07 -47.80
C ASN A 52 3.45 8.87 -46.51
N ASP A 53 3.91 8.38 -45.35
CA ASP A 53 3.57 8.87 -44.00
C ASP A 53 4.56 9.94 -43.49
N HIS A 54 5.00 10.83 -44.39
CA HIS A 54 6.24 11.58 -44.22
C HIS A 54 6.24 12.70 -43.20
N LYS A 55 5.07 13.25 -42.88
CA LYS A 55 5.00 14.57 -42.24
C LYS A 55 4.82 14.50 -40.72
N SER A 56 4.55 13.33 -40.16
CA SER A 56 4.08 13.20 -38.77
C SER A 56 4.82 12.19 -37.90
N SER A 57 5.84 11.49 -38.42
CA SER A 57 6.49 10.44 -37.64
C SER A 57 7.55 10.97 -36.67
N PHE A 58 7.37 10.70 -35.38
CA PHE A 58 8.33 11.00 -34.30
C PHE A 58 8.97 9.71 -33.79
N ILE A 59 10.30 9.72 -33.61
CA ILE A 59 11.08 8.58 -33.12
C ILE A 59 11.93 8.99 -31.93
N VAL A 60 12.04 8.09 -30.95
CA VAL A 60 12.97 8.16 -29.83
C VAL A 60 13.80 6.87 -29.81
N ILE A 61 15.11 7.01 -29.72
CA ILE A 61 16.07 5.91 -29.62
C ILE A 61 16.62 5.87 -28.21
N PHE A 62 16.66 4.67 -27.63
CA PHE A 62 17.04 4.43 -26.25
C PHE A 62 18.23 3.48 -26.14
N TRP A 63 19.01 3.67 -25.08
CA TRP A 63 20.08 2.77 -24.64
C TRP A 63 19.75 2.20 -23.26
N ASN A 64 19.92 0.89 -23.08
CA ASN A 64 19.65 0.20 -21.81
C ASN A 64 20.91 0.15 -20.94
N ARG A 65 20.82 0.67 -19.72
CA ARG A 65 21.97 0.71 -18.79
C ARG A 65 22.40 -0.68 -18.30
N PHE A 66 21.48 -1.62 -18.12
CA PHE A 66 21.82 -2.94 -17.56
C PHE A 66 22.39 -3.89 -18.61
N THR A 67 21.88 -3.82 -19.84
CA THR A 67 22.20 -4.79 -20.91
C THR A 67 23.03 -4.20 -22.05
N GLY A 68 23.18 -2.87 -22.11
CA GLY A 68 23.84 -2.16 -23.22
C GLY A 68 23.05 -2.17 -24.54
N LYS A 69 21.87 -2.80 -24.58
CA LYS A 69 21.04 -2.93 -25.79
C LYS A 69 20.42 -1.60 -26.21
N PHE A 70 20.11 -1.51 -27.50
CA PHE A 70 19.39 -0.38 -28.09
C PHE A 70 17.99 -0.76 -28.52
N LYS A 71 17.09 0.21 -28.54
CA LYS A 71 15.76 0.09 -29.16
C LYS A 71 15.22 1.44 -29.60
N GLU A 72 14.25 1.43 -30.49
CA GLU A 72 13.45 2.59 -30.85
C GLU A 72 12.01 2.49 -30.31
N SER A 73 11.39 3.64 -30.07
CA SER A 73 9.94 3.78 -29.99
C SER A 73 9.53 4.91 -30.92
N TYR A 74 8.39 4.77 -31.58
CA TYR A 74 7.97 5.73 -32.59
C TYR A 74 6.45 5.89 -32.61
N ASN A 75 6.02 7.00 -33.18
CA ASN A 75 4.64 7.34 -33.48
C ASN A 75 4.58 7.79 -34.94
N SER A 76 3.55 7.38 -35.68
CA SER A 76 3.30 7.76 -37.08
C SER A 76 2.44 9.02 -37.24
N TYR A 77 1.63 9.35 -36.23
CA TYR A 77 0.55 10.33 -36.31
C TYR A 77 0.85 11.68 -35.63
N GLN A 78 1.65 11.71 -34.55
CA GLN A 78 2.01 12.96 -33.87
C GLN A 78 3.46 13.37 -34.11
N GLY A 79 3.64 14.49 -34.81
CA GLY A 79 4.94 14.93 -35.32
C GLY A 79 6.01 15.29 -34.29
N THR A 80 5.73 15.33 -32.98
CA THR A 80 6.70 15.85 -31.98
C THR A 80 6.80 15.03 -30.69
N GLN A 81 6.03 13.95 -30.57
CA GLN A 81 5.94 13.11 -29.38
C GLN A 81 5.47 11.67 -29.70
N LEU A 82 5.73 10.72 -28.80
CA LEU A 82 5.18 9.35 -28.90
C LEU A 82 3.65 9.32 -28.67
N ASP A 83 2.95 8.22 -28.94
CA ASP A 83 1.49 8.12 -28.69
C ASP A 83 1.12 7.83 -27.23
N ASP A 84 2.03 7.16 -26.53
CA ASP A 84 1.91 6.72 -25.14
C ASP A 84 3.31 6.61 -24.50
N MET A 85 3.34 6.36 -23.20
CA MET A 85 4.58 6.16 -22.45
C MET A 85 5.42 5.04 -23.06
N PRO A 86 6.73 5.26 -23.28
CA PRO A 86 7.58 4.22 -23.84
C PRO A 86 7.68 3.01 -22.90
N HIS A 87 8.11 1.87 -23.45
CA HIS A 87 8.41 0.65 -22.67
C HIS A 87 7.17 0.00 -22.03
N ASN A 88 6.00 0.19 -22.65
CA ASN A 88 4.73 -0.41 -22.24
C ASN A 88 4.36 -0.13 -20.78
N SER A 89 4.80 1.00 -20.23
CA SER A 89 4.61 1.36 -18.82
C SER A 89 5.23 0.43 -17.79
N ARG A 90 6.11 -0.50 -18.19
CA ARG A 90 6.64 -1.54 -17.30
C ARG A 90 8.09 -1.34 -16.87
N ASP A 91 8.86 -0.58 -17.64
CA ASP A 91 10.27 -0.37 -17.38
C ASP A 91 10.58 1.12 -17.30
N LEU A 92 10.64 1.65 -16.08
CA LEU A 92 10.91 3.05 -15.80
C LEU A 92 12.34 3.30 -15.28
N ILE A 93 13.21 2.29 -15.31
CA ILE A 93 14.54 2.37 -14.67
C ILE A 93 15.70 2.05 -15.61
N SER A 94 15.47 1.41 -16.76
CA SER A 94 16.57 0.85 -17.55
C SER A 94 17.03 1.72 -18.73
N TRP A 95 16.16 2.55 -19.30
CA TRP A 95 16.36 3.10 -20.65
C TRP A 95 16.63 4.60 -20.64
N PHE A 96 17.78 5.00 -21.17
CA PHE A 96 18.12 6.40 -21.41
C PHE A 96 17.77 6.81 -22.84
N PRO A 97 17.06 7.95 -23.05
CA PRO A 97 16.79 8.46 -24.39
C PRO A 97 18.02 9.18 -24.96
N ILE A 98 18.65 8.57 -25.97
CA ILE A 98 19.92 9.05 -26.56
C ILE A 98 19.71 9.97 -27.75
N TYR A 99 18.63 9.79 -28.51
CA TYR A 99 18.28 10.63 -29.65
C TYR A 99 16.78 10.65 -29.88
N ALA A 100 16.25 11.79 -30.29
CA ALA A 100 14.83 11.94 -30.60
C ALA A 100 14.63 12.96 -31.71
N THR A 101 13.82 12.63 -32.70
CA THR A 101 13.57 13.52 -33.84
C THR A 101 12.23 13.21 -34.51
N ASN A 102 11.71 14.21 -35.22
CA ASN A 102 10.75 13.96 -36.29
C ASN A 102 11.53 13.53 -37.55
N LEU A 103 11.01 12.55 -38.30
CA LEU A 103 11.69 12.02 -39.49
C LEU A 103 11.85 13.08 -40.59
N PHE A 104 10.83 13.89 -40.85
CA PHE A 104 10.92 15.01 -41.80
C PHE A 104 11.94 16.05 -41.35
N ASN A 105 11.90 16.42 -40.06
CA ASN A 105 12.87 17.38 -39.52
C ASN A 105 14.29 16.85 -39.65
N PHE A 106 14.51 15.56 -39.38
CA PHE A 106 15.82 14.93 -39.56
C PHE A 106 16.32 15.08 -40.99
N LYS A 107 15.52 14.70 -42.00
CA LYS A 107 15.87 14.80 -43.42
C LYS A 107 16.14 16.24 -43.89
N SER A 108 15.63 17.25 -43.19
CA SER A 108 15.78 18.68 -43.53
C SER A 108 16.81 19.42 -42.67
N LEU A 109 17.54 18.74 -41.76
CA LEU A 109 18.56 19.40 -40.96
C LEU A 109 19.69 19.92 -41.86
N SER A 110 19.95 21.22 -41.82
CA SER A 110 20.97 21.87 -42.66
C SER A 110 22.36 21.23 -42.55
N GLY A 111 22.76 20.84 -41.34
CA GLY A 111 24.03 20.14 -41.13
C GLY A 111 24.06 18.73 -41.74
N LEU A 112 22.92 18.04 -41.83
CA LEU A 112 22.78 16.75 -42.50
C LEU A 112 22.83 16.93 -44.02
N LEU A 113 22.05 17.89 -44.56
CA LEU A 113 22.03 18.20 -45.99
C LEU A 113 23.43 18.54 -46.51
N LYS A 114 24.20 19.30 -45.72
CA LYS A 114 25.60 19.61 -46.02
C LYS A 114 26.49 18.35 -45.96
N ALA A 115 26.25 17.45 -45.01
CA ALA A 115 27.02 16.22 -44.85
C ALA A 115 26.80 15.22 -46.01
N VAL A 116 25.62 15.22 -46.63
CA VAL A 116 25.29 14.37 -47.79
C VAL A 116 25.37 15.11 -49.14
N GLU A 117 25.88 16.34 -49.13
CA GLU A 117 26.11 17.18 -50.31
C GLU A 117 24.88 17.40 -51.23
N THR A 118 23.66 17.30 -50.69
CA THR A 118 22.43 17.47 -51.47
C THR A 118 22.05 18.95 -51.62
N LYS A 119 21.52 19.30 -52.80
CA LYS A 119 20.93 20.63 -53.07
C LYS A 119 19.42 20.66 -52.80
N MET A 120 18.83 19.52 -52.43
CA MET A 120 17.41 19.42 -52.11
C MET A 120 17.11 19.99 -50.72
N SER A 121 15.84 20.30 -50.46
CA SER A 121 15.38 20.75 -49.14
C SER A 121 15.30 19.63 -48.10
N THR A 122 15.32 18.37 -48.55
CA THR A 122 15.36 17.17 -47.72
C THR A 122 16.24 16.12 -48.38
N ALA A 123 17.07 15.42 -47.60
CA ALA A 123 17.83 14.28 -48.10
C ALA A 123 16.91 13.09 -48.43
N THR A 124 17.22 12.29 -49.46
CA THR A 124 16.57 11.00 -49.71
C THR A 124 17.19 9.89 -48.87
N VAL A 125 16.51 8.74 -48.75
CA VAL A 125 17.09 7.59 -48.04
C VAL A 125 18.36 7.11 -48.72
N GLU A 126 18.38 7.05 -50.05
CA GLU A 126 19.52 6.62 -50.85
C GLU A 126 20.74 7.53 -50.64
N GLU A 127 20.53 8.86 -50.53
CA GLU A 127 21.60 9.82 -50.21
C GLU A 127 22.15 9.60 -48.79
N LEU A 128 21.28 9.30 -47.82
CA LEU A 128 21.70 9.01 -46.44
C LEU A 128 22.49 7.69 -46.35
N GLU A 129 22.13 6.71 -47.17
CA GLU A 129 22.81 5.41 -47.21
C GLU A 129 24.15 5.45 -47.94
N SER A 130 24.25 6.23 -49.02
CA SER A 130 25.51 6.40 -49.75
C SER A 130 26.57 7.18 -48.96
N HIS A 131 26.13 8.03 -48.02
CA HIS A 131 26.98 8.84 -47.14
C HIS A 131 26.92 8.36 -45.67
N LYS A 132 26.83 7.03 -45.45
CA LYS A 132 26.65 6.46 -44.10
C LYS A 132 27.66 7.01 -43.08
N ALA A 133 28.94 7.12 -43.44
CA ALA A 133 29.98 7.57 -42.53
C ALA A 133 29.76 9.03 -42.06
N GLU A 134 29.39 9.90 -42.99
CA GLU A 134 29.10 11.31 -42.75
C GLU A 134 27.83 11.47 -41.91
N VAL A 135 26.79 10.68 -42.19
CA VAL A 135 25.54 10.66 -41.40
C VAL A 135 25.79 10.16 -39.98
N VAL A 136 26.58 9.11 -39.79
CA VAL A 136 26.97 8.60 -38.47
C VAL A 136 27.76 9.66 -37.70
N SER A 137 28.73 10.33 -38.34
CA SER A 137 29.49 11.43 -37.73
C SER A 137 28.58 12.60 -37.32
N PHE A 138 27.62 12.96 -38.17
CA PHE A 138 26.60 13.97 -37.87
C PHE A 138 25.75 13.57 -36.65
N LEU A 139 25.24 12.34 -36.62
CA LEU A 139 24.43 11.82 -35.52
C LEU A 139 25.21 11.78 -34.21
N LYS A 140 26.48 11.37 -34.26
CA LYS A 140 27.39 11.38 -33.11
C LYS A 140 27.48 12.76 -32.48
N SER A 141 27.73 13.80 -33.28
CA SER A 141 27.75 15.19 -32.82
C SER A 141 26.43 15.63 -32.18
N LYS A 142 25.29 15.24 -32.76
CA LYS A 142 23.96 15.56 -32.21
C LYS A 142 23.67 14.85 -30.89
N ILE A 143 24.01 13.57 -30.79
CA ILE A 143 23.86 12.78 -29.56
C ILE A 143 24.73 13.38 -28.45
N GLN A 144 26.00 13.66 -28.71
CA GLN A 144 26.91 14.29 -27.75
C GLN A 144 26.38 15.65 -27.28
N THR A 145 25.90 16.49 -28.20
CA THR A 145 25.31 17.80 -27.88
C THR A 145 24.09 17.65 -26.97
N LYS A 146 23.19 16.71 -27.30
CA LYS A 146 22.00 16.42 -26.51
C LYS A 146 22.39 15.96 -25.10
N LEU A 147 23.22 14.93 -24.97
CA LEU A 147 23.60 14.37 -23.69
C LEU A 147 24.33 15.40 -22.81
N THR A 148 25.21 16.22 -23.40
CA THR A 148 25.90 17.31 -22.68
C THR A 148 24.91 18.35 -22.16
N ARG A 149 23.90 18.74 -22.97
CA ARG A 149 22.84 19.64 -22.49
C ARG A 149 22.06 19.00 -21.35
N ASP A 150 21.65 17.75 -21.51
CA ASP A 150 20.83 17.06 -20.52
C ASP A 150 21.60 16.86 -19.19
N GLN A 151 22.94 16.73 -19.23
CA GLN A 151 23.81 16.77 -18.05
C GLN A 151 23.77 18.13 -17.33
N LYS A 152 23.84 19.23 -18.09
CA LYS A 152 23.78 20.59 -17.53
C LYS A 152 22.43 20.85 -16.89
N GLU A 153 21.36 20.36 -17.50
CA GLU A 153 20.00 20.44 -16.96
C GLU A 153 19.85 19.59 -15.70
N LEU A 154 20.46 18.40 -15.62
CA LEU A 154 20.51 17.61 -14.39
C LEU A 154 21.07 18.43 -13.22
N PHE A 155 22.25 19.01 -13.38
CA PHE A 155 22.88 19.83 -12.34
C PHE A 155 22.06 21.09 -12.00
N SER A 156 21.44 21.69 -13.01
CA SER A 156 20.58 22.87 -12.82
C SER A 156 19.29 22.53 -12.05
N SER A 157 18.68 21.39 -12.37
CA SER A 157 17.52 20.84 -11.65
C SER A 157 17.87 20.50 -10.21
N GLN A 158 19.02 19.88 -9.96
CA GLN A 158 19.51 19.59 -8.60
C GLN A 158 19.71 20.88 -7.78
N ALA A 159 20.33 21.90 -8.36
CA ALA A 159 20.60 23.16 -7.67
C ALA A 159 19.31 23.97 -7.37
N SER A 160 18.32 23.92 -8.26
CA SER A 160 17.08 24.70 -8.14
C SER A 160 15.90 23.92 -7.56
N ASN A 161 16.06 22.61 -7.32
CA ASN A 161 14.99 21.66 -7.03
C ASN A 161 13.81 21.73 -8.02
N ASN A 162 14.09 22.03 -9.30
CA ASN A 162 13.11 22.11 -10.36
C ASN A 162 13.34 21.04 -11.42
N TRP A 163 12.50 20.01 -11.39
CA TRP A 163 12.60 18.83 -12.27
C TRP A 163 11.74 18.92 -13.53
N SER A 164 11.18 20.10 -13.83
CA SER A 164 10.29 20.32 -14.98
C SER A 164 10.94 19.97 -16.32
N PHE A 165 12.27 20.13 -16.46
CA PHE A 165 12.98 19.71 -17.67
C PHE A 165 12.76 18.22 -18.00
N PHE A 166 12.95 17.34 -17.02
CA PHE A 166 12.80 15.88 -17.20
C PHE A 166 11.33 15.46 -17.33
N PHE A 167 10.41 16.09 -16.60
CA PHE A 167 8.98 15.86 -16.82
C PHE A 167 8.53 16.32 -18.23
N ASN A 168 9.05 17.45 -18.73
CA ASN A 168 8.78 17.91 -20.09
C ASN A 168 9.40 17.00 -21.16
N LYS A 169 10.50 16.31 -20.85
CA LYS A 169 11.04 15.24 -21.70
C LYS A 169 10.12 14.03 -21.74
N SER A 170 9.61 13.61 -20.59
CA SER A 170 8.60 12.55 -20.49
C SER A 170 7.34 12.86 -21.31
N ASN A 171 6.89 14.12 -21.29
CA ASN A 171 5.77 14.62 -22.08
C ASN A 171 5.93 14.41 -23.60
N ARG A 172 7.16 14.19 -24.10
CA ARG A 172 7.44 13.88 -25.50
C ARG A 172 7.68 12.39 -25.76
N GLY A 173 7.70 11.57 -24.72
CA GLY A 173 8.13 10.18 -24.78
C GLY A 173 9.65 9.99 -24.63
N GLU A 174 10.41 11.04 -24.30
CA GLU A 174 11.83 10.95 -23.94
C GLU A 174 11.96 10.65 -22.43
N LEU A 175 11.36 9.56 -21.95
CA LEU A 175 11.37 9.19 -20.53
C LEU A 175 12.79 8.77 -20.10
N TYR A 176 13.31 9.43 -19.06
CA TYR A 176 14.54 9.02 -18.38
C TYR A 176 14.24 8.03 -17.26
N PRO A 177 15.23 7.22 -16.84
CA PRO A 177 15.13 6.42 -15.63
C PRO A 177 14.71 7.26 -14.42
N ILE A 178 13.81 6.73 -13.58
CA ILE A 178 13.23 7.46 -12.44
C ILE A 178 14.28 7.89 -11.41
N ASP A 179 15.43 7.24 -11.34
CA ASP A 179 16.55 7.62 -10.47
C ASP A 179 17.28 8.89 -10.93
N VAL A 180 16.82 9.54 -12.01
CA VAL A 180 17.17 10.93 -12.33
C VAL A 180 16.68 11.91 -11.26
N TYR A 181 15.57 11.60 -10.60
CA TYR A 181 14.96 12.43 -9.55
C TYR A 181 15.56 12.09 -8.18
N PRO A 182 15.51 13.01 -7.19
CA PRO A 182 15.91 12.71 -5.82
C PRO A 182 14.91 11.75 -5.15
N ASP A 183 15.36 11.02 -4.13
CA ASP A 183 14.61 9.93 -3.50
C ASP A 183 13.19 10.33 -3.03
N ASP A 184 13.00 11.55 -2.55
CA ASP A 184 11.70 12.06 -2.12
C ASP A 184 10.73 12.25 -3.30
N VAL A 185 11.22 12.78 -4.42
CA VAL A 185 10.45 12.92 -5.66
C VAL A 185 10.19 11.55 -6.28
N GLN A 186 11.19 10.67 -6.31
CA GLN A 186 11.00 9.29 -6.76
C GLN A 186 9.91 8.59 -5.95
N PHE A 187 9.97 8.68 -4.63
CA PHE A 187 9.03 8.01 -3.75
C PHE A 187 7.62 8.56 -3.95
N LYS A 188 7.47 9.88 -3.95
CA LYS A 188 6.16 10.55 -4.11
C LYS A 188 5.51 10.26 -5.46
N GLU A 189 6.29 10.34 -6.53
CA GLU A 189 5.74 10.28 -7.90
C GLU A 189 5.63 8.84 -8.42
N PHE A 190 6.51 7.94 -7.95
CA PHE A 190 6.57 6.55 -8.39
C PHE A 190 6.42 5.54 -7.25
N TRP A 191 7.41 5.37 -6.37
CA TRP A 191 7.47 4.20 -5.46
C TRP A 191 6.24 4.07 -4.55
N SER A 192 5.70 5.17 -4.00
CA SER A 192 4.53 5.12 -3.13
C SER A 192 3.25 4.63 -3.84
N ASN A 193 3.26 4.60 -5.17
CA ASN A 193 2.15 4.17 -5.99
C ASN A 193 2.32 2.74 -6.51
N THR A 194 3.36 2.03 -6.09
CA THR A 194 3.64 0.67 -6.55
C THR A 194 3.04 -0.37 -5.62
N GLU A 195 2.79 -1.58 -6.11
CA GLU A 195 2.11 -2.63 -5.33
C GLU A 195 2.83 -3.04 -4.03
N LEU A 196 4.13 -2.77 -3.92
CA LEU A 196 4.92 -3.03 -2.71
C LEU A 196 4.64 -2.01 -1.59
N PHE A 197 4.43 -0.73 -1.94
CA PHE A 197 4.31 0.38 -0.97
C PHE A 197 2.88 0.90 -0.80
N LYS A 198 1.90 0.28 -1.48
CA LYS A 198 0.48 0.65 -1.47
C LYS A 198 -0.41 -0.52 -1.03
N ASP A 199 -1.57 -0.19 -0.46
CA ASP A 199 -2.59 -1.16 -0.04
C ASP A 199 -3.12 -2.04 -1.19
N GLU A 200 -3.10 -1.54 -2.43
CA GLU A 200 -3.59 -2.26 -3.61
C GLU A 200 -2.51 -3.20 -4.19
N ASP A 201 -2.92 -4.32 -4.79
CA ASP A 201 -2.02 -5.31 -5.41
C ASP A 201 -1.59 -4.94 -6.84
N ARG A 202 -1.74 -3.67 -7.21
CA ARG A 202 -1.37 -3.12 -8.51
C ARG A 202 -0.65 -1.79 -8.34
N SER A 203 0.33 -1.57 -9.19
CA SER A 203 0.95 -0.26 -9.38
C SER A 203 0.02 0.69 -10.13
N LEU A 204 0.07 1.97 -9.76
CA LEU A 204 -0.51 3.07 -10.52
C LEU A 204 0.59 4.03 -10.98
N ILE A 205 0.87 4.05 -12.27
CA ILE A 205 1.88 4.96 -12.82
C ILE A 205 1.27 6.35 -13.03
N SER A 206 1.94 7.35 -12.47
CA SER A 206 1.55 8.76 -12.58
C SER A 206 1.52 9.23 -14.04
N PRO A 207 0.51 10.03 -14.45
CA PRO A 207 0.48 10.66 -15.76
C PRO A 207 1.69 11.57 -16.04
N LYS A 208 2.45 11.98 -15.01
CA LYS A 208 3.68 12.76 -15.18
C LYS A 208 4.78 12.01 -15.94
N PHE A 209 4.72 10.68 -15.95
CA PHE A 209 5.61 9.84 -16.74
C PHE A 209 5.04 9.56 -18.15
N ASN A 210 3.83 10.02 -18.44
CA ASN A 210 3.19 9.84 -19.73
C ASN A 210 3.47 11.01 -20.69
N VAL A 211 3.13 10.80 -21.96
CA VAL A 211 3.16 11.80 -23.02
C VAL A 211 2.08 12.86 -22.80
N LYS A 212 2.35 14.10 -23.20
CA LYS A 212 1.41 15.22 -23.10
C LYS A 212 0.06 14.88 -23.76
N GLY A 213 -1.03 15.18 -23.03
CA GLY A 213 -2.40 14.89 -23.46
C GLY A 213 -2.93 13.56 -22.93
N ARG A 214 -2.07 12.71 -22.33
CA ARG A 214 -2.45 11.48 -21.64
C ARG A 214 -2.49 11.75 -20.12
N THR A 215 -3.67 12.04 -19.60
CA THR A 215 -3.86 12.39 -18.17
C THR A 215 -4.33 11.22 -17.30
N TYR A 216 -4.40 10.01 -17.85
CA TYR A 216 -4.83 8.81 -17.10
C TYR A 216 -3.67 8.19 -16.33
N TRP A 217 -4.01 7.57 -15.20
CA TRP A 217 -3.11 6.71 -14.45
C TRP A 217 -3.07 5.33 -15.11
N SER A 218 -1.87 4.79 -15.34
CA SER A 218 -1.72 3.44 -15.89
C SER A 218 -1.67 2.40 -14.77
N SER A 219 -2.62 1.47 -14.79
CA SER A 219 -2.67 0.36 -13.83
C SER A 219 -1.83 -0.81 -14.32
N VAL A 220 -0.87 -1.27 -13.50
CA VAL A 220 0.01 -2.40 -13.84
C VAL A 220 0.05 -3.40 -12.70
N TYR A 221 -0.27 -4.67 -12.98
CA TYR A 221 -0.06 -5.77 -12.04
C TYR A 221 1.35 -6.33 -12.21
N GLY A 222 1.98 -6.69 -11.09
CA GLY A 222 3.33 -7.25 -11.06
C GLY A 222 4.35 -6.36 -11.74
N LEU A 223 4.39 -5.06 -11.39
CA LEU A 223 5.35 -4.13 -11.98
C LEU A 223 6.74 -4.38 -11.40
N ILE A 224 6.82 -4.36 -10.08
CA ILE A 224 8.03 -4.43 -9.26
C ILE A 224 8.10 -5.76 -8.57
N VAL A 225 6.99 -6.21 -7.98
CA VAL A 225 6.92 -7.48 -7.27
C VAL A 225 5.64 -8.22 -7.65
N ASP A 226 5.74 -9.55 -7.72
CA ASP A 226 4.57 -10.41 -7.79
C ASP A 226 4.43 -11.20 -6.49
N PHE A 227 3.28 -11.04 -5.85
CA PHE A 227 2.95 -11.69 -4.58
C PHE A 227 2.17 -12.97 -4.87
N ASP A 228 2.82 -14.12 -4.69
CA ASP A 228 2.13 -15.39 -4.72
C ASP A 228 1.35 -15.56 -3.42
N LYS A 229 0.05 -15.25 -3.47
CA LYS A 229 -0.85 -15.38 -2.31
C LYS A 229 -1.02 -16.81 -1.84
N THR A 230 -0.79 -17.79 -2.70
CA THR A 230 -0.95 -19.22 -2.37
C THR A 230 0.26 -19.70 -1.58
N ASN A 231 1.46 -19.40 -2.07
CA ASN A 231 2.71 -19.84 -1.45
C ASN A 231 3.30 -18.82 -0.47
N LYS A 232 2.69 -17.63 -0.34
CA LYS A 232 3.16 -16.50 0.48
C LYS A 232 4.60 -16.09 0.17
N THR A 233 4.97 -16.14 -1.11
CA THR A 233 6.30 -15.74 -1.60
C THR A 233 6.20 -14.45 -2.41
N VAL A 234 7.32 -13.76 -2.52
CA VAL A 234 7.44 -12.53 -3.30
C VAL A 234 8.50 -12.72 -4.37
N SER A 235 8.18 -12.42 -5.63
CA SER A 235 9.18 -12.43 -6.69
C SER A 235 9.44 -11.01 -7.18
N LEU A 236 10.72 -10.61 -7.20
CA LEU A 236 11.14 -9.31 -7.70
C LEU A 236 11.22 -9.37 -9.23
N GLN A 237 10.53 -8.44 -9.89
CA GLN A 237 10.31 -8.45 -11.33
C GLN A 237 11.44 -7.71 -12.05
N LYS A 238 11.84 -8.24 -13.21
CA LYS A 238 12.79 -7.54 -14.09
C LYS A 238 12.16 -6.28 -14.68
N PRO A 239 12.88 -5.15 -14.73
CA PRO A 239 14.29 -4.97 -14.37
C PRO A 239 14.52 -4.46 -12.94
N TYR A 240 13.49 -4.39 -12.10
CA TYR A 240 13.59 -3.83 -10.73
C TYR A 240 14.41 -4.69 -9.78
N ASP A 241 14.75 -5.92 -10.18
CA ASP A 241 15.73 -6.77 -9.51
C ASP A 241 17.11 -6.15 -9.43
N GLU A 242 17.49 -5.32 -10.41
CA GLU A 242 18.73 -4.54 -10.40
C GLU A 242 18.75 -3.46 -9.30
N LEU A 243 17.60 -3.16 -8.68
CA LEU A 243 17.44 -2.17 -7.59
C LEU A 243 17.07 -2.83 -6.25
N SER A 244 17.34 -4.12 -6.07
CA SER A 244 16.98 -4.88 -4.87
C SER A 244 17.44 -4.22 -3.57
N ASP A 245 18.71 -3.84 -3.47
CA ASP A 245 19.29 -3.17 -2.28
C ASP A 245 18.55 -1.87 -1.94
N TYR A 246 18.25 -1.05 -2.95
CA TYR A 246 17.52 0.20 -2.77
C TYR A 246 16.07 -0.03 -2.34
N LEU A 247 15.41 -1.04 -2.91
CA LEU A 247 14.06 -1.44 -2.50
C LEU A 247 14.04 -1.95 -1.06
N ILE A 248 15.08 -2.65 -0.61
CA ILE A 248 15.25 -3.08 0.78
C ILE A 248 15.37 -1.85 1.69
N GLU A 249 16.24 -0.89 1.37
CA GLU A 249 16.40 0.36 2.13
C GLU A 249 15.09 1.15 2.24
N LEU A 250 14.38 1.33 1.12
CA LEU A 250 13.08 2.00 1.07
C LEU A 250 12.02 1.26 1.90
N SER A 251 12.02 -0.07 1.85
CA SER A 251 11.09 -0.91 2.59
C SER A 251 11.31 -0.79 4.10
N ILE A 252 12.56 -0.79 4.56
CA ILE A 252 12.90 -0.58 5.98
C ILE A 252 12.45 0.80 6.43
N LYS A 253 12.75 1.84 5.64
CA LYS A 253 12.34 3.21 5.94
C LYS A 253 10.82 3.32 6.04
N LYS A 254 10.08 2.69 5.13
CA LYS A 254 8.62 2.76 5.12
C LYS A 254 7.97 1.92 6.22
N LEU A 255 8.55 0.77 6.58
CA LEU A 255 8.08 -0.05 7.71
C LEU A 255 8.17 0.69 9.05
N ASN A 256 9.17 1.57 9.20
CA ASN A 256 9.37 2.39 10.39
C ASN A 256 8.50 3.66 10.44
N ASP A 257 7.74 3.97 9.39
CA ASP A 257 6.80 5.10 9.36
C ASP A 257 5.48 4.74 10.08
N SER A 258 5.19 5.48 11.16
CA SER A 258 3.96 5.33 11.97
C SER A 258 2.65 5.48 11.19
N LYS A 259 2.68 6.10 9.99
CA LYS A 259 1.51 6.29 9.13
C LYS A 259 1.30 5.16 8.13
N THR A 260 2.20 4.17 8.08
CA THR A 260 2.08 3.05 7.16
C THR A 260 0.91 2.16 7.58
N SER A 261 0.05 1.81 6.62
CA SER A 261 -1.10 0.95 6.83
C SER A 261 -0.66 -0.49 7.14
N ILE A 262 -1.50 -1.23 7.85
CA ILE A 262 -1.26 -2.64 8.21
C ILE A 262 -0.93 -3.46 6.96
N LYS A 263 -1.75 -3.38 5.92
CA LYS A 263 -1.54 -4.14 4.67
C LYS A 263 -0.19 -3.85 4.00
N VAL A 264 0.26 -2.59 4.01
CA VAL A 264 1.59 -2.26 3.47
C VAL A 264 2.68 -2.82 4.38
N GLN A 265 2.55 -2.73 5.71
CA GLN A 265 3.51 -3.35 6.62
C GLN A 265 3.66 -4.86 6.37
N GLU A 266 2.55 -5.58 6.14
CA GLU A 266 2.57 -7.01 5.82
C GLU A 266 3.38 -7.30 4.54
N LYS A 267 3.12 -6.53 3.47
CA LYS A 267 3.83 -6.66 2.19
C LYS A 267 5.32 -6.39 2.34
N LEU A 268 5.67 -5.34 3.09
CA LEU A 268 7.06 -4.96 3.33
C LEU A 268 7.79 -6.03 4.16
N LEU A 269 7.14 -6.59 5.19
CA LEU A 269 7.71 -7.68 5.99
C LEU A 269 7.97 -8.93 5.15
N LEU A 270 6.99 -9.36 4.34
CA LEU A 270 7.17 -10.49 3.41
C LEU A 270 8.32 -10.27 2.44
N PHE A 271 8.42 -9.07 1.86
CA PHE A 271 9.51 -8.72 0.96
C PHE A 271 10.87 -8.74 1.68
N LEU A 272 10.96 -8.13 2.86
CA LEU A 272 12.21 -8.04 3.62
C LEU A 272 12.68 -9.39 4.15
N GLU A 273 11.78 -10.28 4.58
CA GLU A 273 12.13 -11.63 4.99
C GLU A 273 12.81 -12.42 3.88
N GLN A 274 12.39 -12.20 2.62
CA GLN A 274 12.93 -12.95 1.48
C GLN A 274 14.21 -12.32 0.89
N PHE A 275 14.32 -10.99 0.85
CA PHE A 275 15.37 -10.31 0.06
C PHE A 275 16.47 -9.62 0.87
N LYS A 276 16.27 -9.34 2.16
CA LYS A 276 17.19 -8.51 2.94
C LYS A 276 18.63 -9.04 3.03
N GLY A 277 18.81 -10.37 3.01
CA GLY A 277 20.11 -11.07 2.93
C GLY A 277 21.04 -10.92 4.14
N ASP A 278 21.18 -9.71 4.70
CA ASP A 278 22.05 -9.36 5.82
C ASP A 278 21.28 -9.36 7.16
N GLU A 279 21.70 -10.24 8.08
CA GLU A 279 21.13 -10.35 9.42
C GLU A 279 21.43 -9.11 10.30
N SER A 280 22.47 -8.32 9.99
CA SER A 280 22.91 -7.18 10.81
C SER A 280 21.98 -5.97 10.73
N VAL A 281 21.25 -5.81 9.64
CA VAL A 281 20.25 -4.75 9.49
C VAL A 281 19.05 -5.10 10.38
N LYS A 282 18.70 -4.29 11.37
CA LYS A 282 17.52 -4.60 12.20
C LYS A 282 16.25 -4.19 11.45
N ILE A 283 15.38 -5.17 11.18
CA ILE A 283 13.99 -4.93 10.79
C ILE A 283 13.11 -5.06 12.03
N LYS A 284 12.00 -4.33 12.08
CA LYS A 284 10.97 -4.60 13.09
C LYS A 284 10.53 -6.04 12.96
N ASP A 285 10.47 -6.74 14.10
CA ASP A 285 9.97 -8.10 14.12
C ASP A 285 8.48 -8.11 13.77
N LYS A 286 8.02 -9.10 13.00
CA LYS A 286 6.62 -9.17 12.57
C LYS A 286 5.63 -9.33 13.74
N PHE A 287 6.05 -9.91 14.87
CA PHE A 287 5.24 -9.95 16.09
C PHE A 287 5.24 -8.60 16.81
N GLU A 288 6.33 -7.82 16.78
CA GLU A 288 6.33 -6.44 17.28
C GLU A 288 5.35 -5.56 16.48
N VAL A 289 5.38 -5.65 15.15
CA VAL A 289 4.44 -4.93 14.27
C VAL A 289 2.99 -5.37 14.53
N LEU A 290 2.75 -6.67 14.69
CA LEU A 290 1.44 -7.18 15.11
C LEU A 290 1.01 -6.59 16.45
N ASP A 291 1.91 -6.57 17.44
CA ASP A 291 1.60 -6.03 18.76
C ASP A 291 1.20 -4.55 18.69
N GLU A 292 1.97 -3.72 17.95
CA GLU A 292 1.64 -2.32 17.70
C GLU A 292 0.23 -2.17 17.09
N ASN A 293 -0.07 -2.96 16.05
CA ASN A 293 -1.37 -2.93 15.37
C ASN A 293 -2.53 -3.37 16.26
N LEU A 294 -2.31 -4.36 17.12
CA LEU A 294 -3.31 -4.84 18.06
C LEU A 294 -3.64 -3.81 19.16
N ASN A 295 -2.74 -2.87 19.48
CA ASN A 295 -3.08 -1.77 20.41
C ASN A 295 -4.28 -0.95 19.89
N GLY A 296 -4.30 -0.66 18.58
CA GLY A 296 -5.42 0.05 17.94
C GLY A 296 -6.72 -0.74 18.05
N PHE A 297 -6.67 -2.04 17.76
CA PHE A 297 -7.82 -2.95 17.88
C PHE A 297 -8.36 -3.02 19.32
N VAL A 298 -7.48 -3.24 20.30
CA VAL A 298 -7.85 -3.34 21.72
C VAL A 298 -8.44 -2.03 22.23
N ASN A 299 -7.91 -0.88 21.80
CA ASN A 299 -8.48 0.42 22.14
C ASN A 299 -9.90 0.60 21.59
N GLN A 300 -10.16 0.16 20.36
CA GLN A 300 -11.51 0.15 19.80
C GLN A 300 -12.42 -0.80 20.57
N LEU A 301 -11.97 -2.03 20.86
CA LEU A 301 -12.74 -2.99 21.65
C LEU A 301 -13.13 -2.43 23.03
N ASN A 302 -12.17 -1.82 23.74
CA ASN A 302 -12.40 -1.15 25.03
C ASN A 302 -13.46 -0.04 24.92
N PHE A 303 -13.38 0.76 23.85
CA PHE A 303 -14.34 1.82 23.59
C PHE A 303 -15.76 1.28 23.34
N HIS A 304 -15.88 0.21 22.56
CA HIS A 304 -17.15 -0.47 22.27
C HIS A 304 -17.74 -1.20 23.48
N LEU A 305 -16.92 -1.86 24.30
CA LEU A 305 -17.44 -2.55 25.48
C LEU A 305 -17.90 -1.58 26.57
N TYR A 306 -17.18 -0.47 26.80
CA TYR A 306 -17.36 0.30 28.03
C TYR A 306 -17.59 1.81 27.90
N LYS A 307 -17.34 2.45 26.74
CA LYS A 307 -17.30 3.94 26.65
C LYS A 307 -18.34 4.57 25.71
N LEU A 308 -18.92 3.82 24.78
CA LEU A 308 -19.84 4.38 23.78
C LEU A 308 -21.18 4.83 24.38
N LYS A 309 -21.65 6.02 23.95
CA LYS A 309 -22.93 6.64 24.36
C LYS A 309 -23.87 6.98 23.17
N THR A 310 -23.39 6.90 21.92
CA THR A 310 -24.16 7.21 20.69
C THR A 310 -23.56 6.47 19.48
N GLY A 311 -24.44 6.07 18.55
CA GLY A 311 -24.17 5.13 17.46
C GLY A 311 -22.97 5.42 16.55
N LEU A 312 -22.25 4.35 16.24
CA LEU A 312 -21.54 4.15 14.99
C LEU A 312 -22.09 2.87 14.38
N GLY A 313 -22.56 2.96 13.12
CA GLY A 313 -23.31 1.91 12.45
C GLY A 313 -22.58 0.58 12.26
N ASN A 314 -23.27 -0.34 11.58
CA ASN A 314 -22.95 -1.75 11.33
C ASN A 314 -21.48 -2.10 10.96
N SER A 315 -20.62 -1.14 10.58
CA SER A 315 -19.23 -1.36 10.17
C SER A 315 -18.28 -1.77 11.32
N SER A 316 -18.55 -1.40 12.57
CA SER A 316 -17.73 -1.83 13.72
C SER A 316 -17.95 -3.31 14.06
N SER A 317 -19.14 -3.85 13.78
CA SER A 317 -19.51 -5.24 14.09
C SER A 317 -18.74 -6.29 13.29
N SER A 318 -18.23 -5.96 12.10
CA SER A 318 -17.50 -6.91 11.25
C SER A 318 -16.06 -7.13 11.72
N LEU A 319 -15.40 -6.09 12.23
CA LEU A 319 -14.02 -6.14 12.73
C LEU A 319 -13.88 -7.08 13.94
N PHE A 320 -14.86 -7.06 14.85
CA PHE A 320 -14.83 -7.92 16.03
C PHE A 320 -15.26 -9.37 15.77
N LYS A 321 -16.01 -9.62 14.69
CA LYS A 321 -16.41 -10.98 14.29
C LYS A 321 -15.25 -11.78 13.73
N ASN A 322 -14.26 -11.13 13.12
CA ASN A 322 -13.06 -11.78 12.60
C ASN A 322 -11.77 -11.09 13.07
N PRO A 323 -11.41 -11.20 14.35
CA PRO A 323 -10.19 -10.61 14.88
C PRO A 323 -8.92 -11.24 14.28
N GLU A 324 -9.01 -12.46 13.73
CA GLU A 324 -7.89 -13.07 13.01
C GLU A 324 -7.50 -12.30 11.74
N SER A 325 -8.37 -11.41 11.22
CA SER A 325 -8.01 -10.51 10.11
C SER A 325 -6.89 -9.51 10.45
N PHE A 326 -6.57 -9.32 11.74
CA PHE A 326 -5.39 -8.53 12.16
C PHE A 326 -4.09 -9.35 12.11
N ILE A 327 -4.18 -10.67 11.97
CA ILE A 327 -3.04 -11.54 11.70
C ILE A 327 -2.82 -11.50 10.20
N GLY A 328 -1.87 -10.69 9.77
CA GLY A 328 -1.59 -10.46 8.37
C GLY A 328 -0.94 -11.65 7.66
N ASN A 329 -0.73 -11.49 6.35
CA ASN A 329 -0.19 -12.55 5.51
C ASN A 329 1.33 -12.80 5.68
N GLN A 330 2.02 -11.97 6.47
CA GLN A 330 3.44 -12.10 6.80
C GLN A 330 3.79 -13.30 7.70
N PHE A 331 2.79 -13.94 8.31
CA PHE A 331 3.00 -15.19 9.06
C PHE A 331 2.83 -16.38 8.11
N VAL A 332 3.91 -17.10 7.84
CA VAL A 332 3.94 -18.13 6.79
C VAL A 332 3.73 -19.51 7.39
N SER A 333 4.41 -19.83 8.50
CA SER A 333 4.31 -21.15 9.14
C SER A 333 3.11 -21.27 10.08
N GLU A 334 2.63 -22.49 10.28
CA GLU A 334 1.56 -22.78 11.24
C GLU A 334 1.95 -22.40 12.68
N GLU A 335 3.22 -22.60 13.05
CA GLU A 335 3.76 -22.20 14.36
C GLU A 335 3.67 -20.68 14.58
N GLU A 336 4.08 -19.91 13.58
CA GLU A 336 4.00 -18.45 13.61
C GLU A 336 2.56 -17.95 13.72
N ILE A 337 1.65 -18.54 12.92
CA ILE A 337 0.21 -18.22 12.97
C ILE A 337 -0.34 -18.53 14.36
N ASN A 338 -0.01 -19.69 14.93
CA ASN A 338 -0.44 -20.06 16.28
C ASN A 338 0.12 -19.12 17.35
N LYS A 339 1.37 -18.66 17.22
CA LYS A 339 1.97 -17.66 18.10
C LYS A 339 1.27 -16.30 17.96
N ALA A 340 0.97 -15.86 16.74
CA ALA A 340 0.22 -14.61 16.49
C ALA A 340 -1.19 -14.67 17.08
N LYS A 341 -1.90 -15.80 16.93
CA LYS A 341 -3.21 -16.04 17.55
C LYS A 341 -3.14 -15.97 19.07
N LYS A 342 -2.10 -16.54 19.69
CA LYS A 342 -1.87 -16.45 21.14
C LYS A 342 -1.62 -15.02 21.59
N ILE A 343 -0.81 -14.24 20.87
CA ILE A 343 -0.56 -12.83 21.18
C ILE A 343 -1.86 -12.03 21.12
N LEU A 344 -2.64 -12.18 20.04
CA LEU A 344 -3.94 -11.55 19.89
C LEU A 344 -4.87 -11.90 21.05
N ALA A 345 -5.01 -13.19 21.36
CA ALA A 345 -5.86 -13.67 22.43
C ALA A 345 -5.44 -13.09 23.78
N GLN A 346 -4.15 -13.16 24.11
CA GLN A 346 -3.61 -12.64 25.36
C GLN A 346 -3.87 -11.15 25.52
N LYS A 347 -3.71 -10.39 24.44
CA LYS A 347 -3.89 -8.94 24.48
C LYS A 347 -5.34 -8.52 24.70
N VAL A 348 -6.27 -9.24 24.08
CA VAL A 348 -7.71 -9.09 24.34
C VAL A 348 -8.05 -9.50 25.77
N LEU A 349 -7.59 -10.67 26.23
CA LEU A 349 -7.84 -11.15 27.59
C LEU A 349 -7.31 -10.17 28.64
N ASN A 350 -6.11 -9.61 28.46
CA ASN A 350 -5.55 -8.61 29.37
C ASN A 350 -6.45 -7.38 29.52
N LEU A 351 -7.06 -6.89 28.43
CA LEU A 351 -8.05 -5.81 28.49
C LEU A 351 -9.29 -6.22 29.31
N LEU A 352 -9.82 -7.42 29.05
CA LEU A 352 -11.05 -7.90 29.67
C LEU A 352 -10.87 -8.15 31.17
N LYS A 353 -9.73 -8.71 31.59
CA LYS A 353 -9.36 -8.93 33.00
C LYS A 353 -9.23 -7.67 33.84
N GLN A 354 -8.98 -6.52 33.20
CA GLN A 354 -8.95 -5.23 33.92
C GLN A 354 -10.36 -4.74 34.30
N ASN A 355 -11.42 -5.31 33.70
CA ASN A 355 -12.79 -4.83 33.82
C ASN A 355 -13.86 -5.94 34.00
N PRO A 356 -13.60 -7.09 34.64
CA PRO A 356 -14.50 -8.25 34.60
C PRO A 356 -15.85 -7.98 35.30
N ALA A 357 -15.87 -7.07 36.27
CA ALA A 357 -17.09 -6.65 36.96
C ALA A 357 -17.90 -5.59 36.20
N LYS A 358 -17.40 -5.03 35.09
CA LYS A 358 -18.15 -4.07 34.29
C LYS A 358 -19.11 -4.82 33.36
N PRO A 359 -20.43 -4.58 33.46
CA PRO A 359 -21.41 -5.19 32.58
C PRO A 359 -21.18 -4.81 31.12
N ALA A 360 -21.08 -5.81 30.24
CA ALA A 360 -20.97 -5.62 28.80
C ALA A 360 -21.58 -6.78 28.00
N LEU A 361 -21.86 -6.51 26.73
CA LEU A 361 -22.33 -7.45 25.72
C LEU A 361 -21.17 -8.33 25.19
N TYR A 362 -20.50 -9.07 26.08
CA TYR A 362 -19.28 -9.81 25.75
C TYR A 362 -19.50 -10.88 24.68
N TYR A 363 -20.63 -11.57 24.72
CA TYR A 363 -20.96 -12.60 23.74
C TYR A 363 -21.14 -12.02 22.33
N GLU A 364 -21.74 -10.83 22.24
CA GLU A 364 -22.06 -10.18 20.96
C GLU A 364 -20.84 -9.48 20.34
N TYR A 365 -19.92 -8.94 21.16
CA TYR A 365 -18.73 -8.23 20.70
C TYR A 365 -17.49 -9.11 20.57
N LEU A 366 -17.42 -10.28 21.22
CA LEU A 366 -16.29 -11.19 21.06
C LEU A 366 -16.65 -12.29 20.09
N ASN A 367 -15.70 -12.70 19.25
CA ASN A 367 -15.90 -13.93 18.48
C ASN A 367 -15.94 -15.16 19.41
N ASN A 368 -16.43 -16.28 18.88
CA ASN A 368 -16.61 -17.49 19.66
C ASN A 368 -15.36 -17.95 20.40
N PHE A 369 -14.19 -17.85 19.75
CA PHE A 369 -12.92 -18.26 20.32
C PHE A 369 -12.51 -17.39 21.52
N LEU A 370 -12.57 -16.06 21.38
CA LEU A 370 -12.20 -15.12 22.43
C LEU A 370 -13.18 -15.15 23.60
N PHE A 371 -14.49 -15.24 23.32
CA PHE A 371 -15.51 -15.38 24.36
C PHE A 371 -15.28 -16.64 25.21
N LYS A 372 -15.10 -17.80 24.56
CA LYS A 372 -14.79 -19.07 25.26
C LYS A 372 -13.53 -18.96 26.10
N SER A 373 -12.49 -18.34 25.54
CA SER A 373 -11.21 -18.15 26.22
C SER A 373 -11.37 -17.29 27.47
N PHE A 374 -12.13 -16.19 27.39
CA PHE A 374 -12.36 -15.29 28.52
C PHE A 374 -13.12 -15.97 29.67
N ILE A 375 -14.17 -16.75 29.34
CA ILE A 375 -14.91 -17.52 30.35
C ILE A 375 -14.03 -18.59 31.00
N ASN A 376 -13.23 -19.32 30.21
CA ASN A 376 -12.38 -20.37 30.77
C ASN A 376 -11.26 -19.79 31.64
N ASP A 377 -10.69 -18.67 31.21
CA ASP A 377 -9.69 -17.94 31.97
C ASP A 377 -10.24 -17.45 33.32
N SER A 378 -11.48 -16.94 33.36
CA SER A 378 -12.12 -16.53 34.60
C SER A 378 -12.32 -17.67 35.60
N LYS A 379 -12.59 -18.90 35.11
CA LYS A 379 -12.67 -20.10 35.95
C LYS A 379 -11.30 -20.49 36.50
N ASN A 380 -10.27 -20.41 35.67
CA ASN A 380 -8.90 -20.79 36.04
C ASN A 380 -8.31 -19.81 37.06
N GLU A 381 -8.55 -18.51 36.90
CA GLU A 381 -8.06 -17.46 37.78
C GLU A 381 -9.04 -17.07 38.89
N ASN A 382 -10.19 -17.74 38.96
CA ASN A 382 -11.21 -17.59 40.00
C ASN A 382 -11.73 -16.14 40.16
N TYR A 383 -12.12 -15.51 39.06
CA TYR A 383 -12.85 -14.24 39.06
C TYR A 383 -14.20 -14.39 38.33
N PHE A 384 -15.19 -13.58 38.72
CA PHE A 384 -16.50 -13.56 38.08
C PHE A 384 -16.56 -12.50 36.98
N ILE A 385 -17.34 -12.78 35.94
CA ILE A 385 -17.59 -11.87 34.82
C ILE A 385 -19.05 -11.45 34.90
N VAL A 386 -19.32 -10.14 34.91
CA VAL A 386 -20.69 -9.60 34.88
C VAL A 386 -21.11 -9.37 33.43
N GLU A 387 -22.11 -10.12 32.98
CA GLU A 387 -22.52 -10.18 31.59
C GLU A 387 -23.89 -9.54 31.38
N SER A 388 -24.07 -8.92 30.21
CA SER A 388 -25.35 -8.40 29.73
C SER A 388 -25.62 -8.94 28.33
N PHE A 389 -26.88 -8.89 27.92
CA PHE A 389 -27.32 -9.42 26.63
C PHE A 389 -28.30 -8.47 25.97
N SER A 390 -28.21 -8.33 24.65
CA SER A 390 -29.14 -7.50 23.87
C SER A 390 -30.44 -8.19 23.50
N SER A 391 -30.52 -9.51 23.68
CA SER A 391 -31.72 -10.31 23.44
C SER A 391 -31.68 -11.62 24.23
N ALA A 392 -32.85 -12.26 24.41
CA ALA A 392 -32.95 -13.60 24.98
C ALA A 392 -32.21 -14.64 24.13
N LYS A 393 -32.21 -14.45 22.80
CA LYS A 393 -31.48 -15.31 21.86
C LYS A 393 -29.97 -15.28 22.11
N ASP A 394 -29.39 -14.11 22.33
CA ASP A 394 -27.94 -13.98 22.58
C ASP A 394 -27.55 -14.66 23.90
N LEU A 395 -28.37 -14.49 24.95
CA LEU A 395 -28.22 -15.22 26.22
C LEU A 395 -28.25 -16.74 25.98
N ALA A 396 -29.27 -17.24 25.29
CA ALA A 396 -29.42 -18.66 24.99
C ALA A 396 -28.22 -19.22 24.23
N CYS A 397 -27.75 -18.52 23.19
CA CYS A 397 -26.58 -18.96 22.43
C CYS A 397 -25.29 -18.92 23.28
N SER A 398 -25.12 -17.92 24.16
CA SER A 398 -23.97 -17.85 25.06
C SER A 398 -23.92 -19.02 26.06
N LEU A 399 -25.09 -19.50 26.52
CA LEU A 399 -25.22 -20.63 27.43
C LEU A 399 -24.90 -21.96 26.74
N LEU A 400 -25.32 -22.12 25.48
CA LEU A 400 -24.96 -23.27 24.65
C LEU A 400 -23.46 -23.34 24.35
N MET A 401 -22.80 -22.19 24.29
CA MET A 401 -21.38 -22.12 23.94
C MET A 401 -20.44 -22.60 25.02
N VAL A 402 -20.66 -22.20 26.28
CA VAL A 402 -19.87 -22.62 27.44
C VAL A 402 -20.75 -22.69 28.67
N LYS A 403 -20.78 -23.88 29.28
CA LYS A 403 -21.45 -24.10 30.56
C LYS A 403 -20.79 -23.29 31.67
N ARG A 404 -21.56 -22.41 32.31
CA ARG A 404 -21.14 -21.57 33.45
C ARG A 404 -22.39 -21.07 34.19
N THR A 405 -22.21 -20.58 35.41
CA THR A 405 -23.22 -19.72 36.04
C THR A 405 -23.05 -18.31 35.48
N VAL A 406 -24.07 -17.79 34.81
CA VAL A 406 -24.07 -16.41 34.30
C VAL A 406 -24.28 -15.45 35.47
N ILE A 407 -23.42 -14.44 35.58
CA ILE A 407 -23.63 -13.31 36.50
C ILE A 407 -24.25 -12.19 35.68
N TYR A 408 -25.56 -12.07 35.76
CA TYR A 408 -26.36 -11.23 34.89
C TYR A 408 -26.44 -9.78 35.39
N SER A 409 -26.39 -8.87 34.42
CA SER A 409 -26.74 -7.46 34.57
C SER A 409 -27.82 -7.05 33.57
N PRO A 410 -28.92 -6.40 34.02
CA PRO A 410 -29.94 -5.83 33.14
C PRO A 410 -29.43 -4.60 32.37
N PHE A 411 -28.29 -4.05 32.78
CA PHE A 411 -27.66 -2.88 32.18
C PHE A 411 -26.31 -3.25 31.58
N HIS A 412 -25.99 -2.68 30.42
CA HIS A 412 -24.63 -2.58 29.89
C HIS A 412 -24.28 -1.12 29.70
N ARG A 413 -22.98 -0.79 29.77
CA ARG A 413 -22.49 0.60 29.64
C ARG A 413 -23.25 1.57 30.57
N HIS A 414 -23.48 2.81 30.15
CA HIS A 414 -24.16 3.88 30.90
C HIS A 414 -25.69 3.66 31.02
N LEU A 415 -26.12 2.53 31.59
CA LEU A 415 -27.53 2.12 31.78
C LEU A 415 -28.29 1.76 30.49
N GLU A 416 -27.58 1.45 29.40
CA GLU A 416 -28.22 0.85 28.22
C GLU A 416 -28.78 -0.53 28.59
N SER A 417 -29.97 -0.86 28.08
CA SER A 417 -30.71 -2.06 28.48
C SER A 417 -31.67 -2.54 27.39
N LEU A 418 -32.35 -3.65 27.61
CA LEU A 418 -33.41 -4.13 26.71
C LEU A 418 -34.48 -3.06 26.44
N ASP A 419 -34.83 -2.24 27.43
CA ASP A 419 -35.82 -1.14 27.30
C ASP A 419 -35.37 -0.04 26.32
N THR A 420 -34.05 0.09 26.13
CA THR A 420 -33.48 1.05 25.17
C THR A 420 -33.33 0.47 23.76
N ILE A 421 -33.43 -0.86 23.62
CA ILE A 421 -33.18 -1.59 22.35
C ILE A 421 -34.50 -2.02 21.71
N VAL A 422 -35.49 -2.40 22.52
CA VAL A 422 -36.78 -2.97 22.09
C VAL A 422 -37.92 -2.28 22.84
N SER A 423 -39.05 -2.06 22.18
CA SER A 423 -40.24 -1.39 22.75
C SER A 423 -41.53 -2.16 22.47
N GLY A 424 -42.57 -1.91 23.27
CA GLY A 424 -43.90 -2.49 23.08
C GLY A 424 -43.96 -3.98 23.44
N ASP A 425 -44.84 -4.73 22.78
CA ASP A 425 -45.08 -6.16 23.08
C ASP A 425 -43.81 -7.01 22.95
N ARG A 426 -42.95 -6.67 21.99
CA ARG A 426 -41.68 -7.37 21.78
C ARG A 426 -40.75 -7.25 22.98
N LEU A 427 -40.77 -6.12 23.71
CA LEU A 427 -39.97 -5.98 24.93
C LEU A 427 -40.47 -6.95 26.02
N ILE A 428 -41.79 -7.11 26.14
CA ILE A 428 -42.40 -8.02 27.11
C ILE A 428 -41.98 -9.47 26.81
N GLU A 429 -42.02 -9.87 25.53
CA GLU A 429 -41.56 -11.19 25.07
C GLU A 429 -40.07 -11.42 25.40
N GLU A 430 -39.19 -10.49 25.02
CA GLU A 430 -37.75 -10.59 25.28
C GLU A 430 -37.42 -10.67 26.79
N ILE A 431 -38.11 -9.87 27.63
CA ILE A 431 -37.96 -9.93 29.09
C ILE A 431 -38.41 -11.29 29.62
N ASN A 432 -39.58 -11.76 29.23
CA ASN A 432 -40.12 -13.04 29.71
C ASN A 432 -39.21 -14.21 29.35
N GLU A 433 -38.71 -14.24 28.11
CA GLU A 433 -37.76 -15.26 27.67
C GLU A 433 -36.42 -15.16 28.40
N THR A 434 -35.88 -13.94 28.58
CA THR A 434 -34.65 -13.70 29.33
C THR A 434 -34.78 -14.20 30.77
N GLU A 435 -35.85 -13.83 31.48
CA GLU A 435 -36.08 -14.28 32.85
C GLU A 435 -36.21 -15.80 32.96
N LYS A 436 -36.91 -16.42 32.01
CA LYS A 436 -37.04 -17.88 31.95
C LYS A 436 -35.67 -18.54 31.84
N LEU A 437 -34.83 -18.09 30.90
CA LEU A 437 -33.48 -18.62 30.71
C LEU A 437 -32.61 -18.40 31.95
N LEU A 438 -32.68 -17.23 32.58
CA LEU A 438 -31.93 -16.92 33.79
C LEU A 438 -32.32 -17.85 34.96
N LYS A 439 -33.62 -18.10 35.15
CA LYS A 439 -34.16 -19.03 36.18
C LYS A 439 -33.72 -20.47 35.92
N GLU A 440 -33.92 -20.98 34.70
CA GLU A 440 -33.59 -22.35 34.31
C GLU A 440 -32.08 -22.66 34.48
N ASN A 441 -31.23 -21.65 34.28
CA ASN A 441 -29.77 -21.79 34.37
C ASN A 441 -29.19 -21.36 35.72
N GLN A 442 -30.03 -21.10 36.73
CA GLN A 442 -29.62 -20.67 38.08
C GLN A 442 -28.65 -19.48 38.04
N SER A 443 -28.93 -18.53 37.14
CA SER A 443 -28.10 -17.34 36.96
C SER A 443 -28.14 -16.48 38.22
N LYS A 444 -27.04 -15.80 38.48
CA LYS A 444 -26.86 -14.95 39.66
C LYS A 444 -26.66 -13.51 39.25
N THR A 445 -26.59 -12.62 40.23
CA THR A 445 -26.19 -11.22 40.07
C THR A 445 -25.17 -10.84 41.14
N THR A 446 -24.78 -9.57 41.26
CA THR A 446 -23.90 -9.09 42.34
C THR A 446 -24.65 -8.22 43.33
N ARG A 447 -24.18 -8.13 44.57
CA ARG A 447 -24.75 -7.20 45.56
C ARG A 447 -24.66 -5.75 45.10
N ALA A 448 -23.51 -5.38 44.50
CA ALA A 448 -23.29 -4.03 43.99
C ALA A 448 -24.33 -3.64 42.93
N LEU A 449 -24.63 -4.56 41.99
CA LEU A 449 -25.63 -4.33 40.96
C LEU A 449 -27.05 -4.24 41.55
N LYS A 450 -27.39 -5.05 42.56
CA LYS A 450 -28.68 -4.89 43.26
C LYS A 450 -28.82 -3.51 43.89
N SER A 451 -27.77 -3.02 44.57
CA SER A 451 -27.78 -1.68 45.15
C SER A 451 -27.94 -0.58 44.08
N GLU A 452 -27.30 -0.74 42.92
CA GLU A 452 -27.47 0.16 41.78
C GLU A 452 -28.90 0.14 41.23
N VAL A 453 -29.47 -1.06 41.02
CA VAL A 453 -30.87 -1.23 40.57
C VAL A 453 -31.85 -0.62 41.57
N GLU A 454 -31.67 -0.81 42.87
CA GLU A 454 -32.51 -0.19 43.91
C GLU A 454 -32.44 1.34 43.87
N LEU A 455 -31.25 1.91 43.68
CA LEU A 455 -31.06 3.35 43.59
C LEU A 455 -31.73 3.91 42.34
N ILE A 456 -31.61 3.21 41.21
CA ILE A 456 -32.23 3.60 39.95
C ILE A 456 -33.76 3.53 40.02
N LEU A 457 -34.32 2.47 40.61
CA LEU A 457 -35.77 2.34 40.79
C LEU A 457 -36.36 3.42 41.73
N LYS A 458 -35.56 3.90 42.71
CA LYS A 458 -35.94 5.01 43.60
C LYS A 458 -35.71 6.39 42.96
N SER A 459 -34.96 6.46 41.87
CA SER A 459 -34.61 7.71 41.20
C SER A 459 -35.72 8.14 40.23
N ASN A 460 -36.06 9.42 40.26
CA ASN A 460 -36.96 10.04 39.27
C ASN A 460 -36.22 10.49 38.01
N LEU A 461 -34.90 10.29 37.93
CA LEU A 461 -34.07 10.80 36.84
C LEU A 461 -34.08 9.91 35.58
N VAL A 462 -34.51 8.65 35.69
CA VAL A 462 -34.54 7.69 34.58
C VAL A 462 -35.95 7.10 34.46
N LEU A 463 -36.57 7.24 33.29
CA LEU A 463 -37.91 6.76 33.01
C LEU A 463 -37.85 5.44 32.22
N PHE A 464 -38.00 4.32 32.92
CA PHE A 464 -38.17 3.00 32.29
C PHE A 464 -39.63 2.64 32.09
N SER A 465 -39.89 1.81 31.08
CA SER A 465 -41.20 1.20 30.87
C SER A 465 -41.60 0.32 32.06
N LYS A 466 -42.91 0.14 32.27
CA LYS A 466 -43.42 -0.74 33.34
C LYS A 466 -42.89 -2.18 33.22
N PRO A 467 -42.90 -2.83 32.03
CA PRO A 467 -42.30 -4.15 31.86
C PRO A 467 -40.84 -4.21 32.31
N PHE A 468 -40.03 -3.21 31.96
CA PHE A 468 -38.64 -3.20 32.36
C PHE A 468 -38.44 -2.92 33.86
N LYS A 469 -39.27 -2.09 34.49
CA LYS A 469 -39.27 -1.94 35.96
C LYS A 469 -39.56 -3.26 36.67
N ASP A 470 -40.51 -4.04 36.16
CA ASP A 470 -40.84 -5.36 36.70
C ASP A 470 -39.65 -6.33 36.54
N HIS A 471 -38.93 -6.24 35.42
CA HIS A 471 -37.69 -6.98 35.21
C HIS A 471 -36.58 -6.58 36.20
N LEU A 472 -36.43 -5.28 36.49
CA LEU A 472 -35.49 -4.82 37.51
C LEU A 472 -35.84 -5.35 38.91
N GLU A 473 -37.13 -5.39 39.26
CA GLU A 473 -37.59 -6.04 40.50
C GLU A 473 -37.30 -7.55 40.52
N PHE A 474 -37.38 -8.23 39.38
CA PHE A 474 -36.93 -9.62 39.24
C PHE A 474 -35.43 -9.76 39.52
N VAL A 475 -34.58 -8.88 38.97
CA VAL A 475 -33.12 -8.89 39.21
C VAL A 475 -32.80 -8.72 40.70
N LEU A 476 -33.55 -7.86 41.43
CA LEU A 476 -33.40 -7.70 42.88
C LEU A 476 -33.67 -8.99 43.68
N LYS A 477 -34.48 -9.91 43.14
CA LYS A 477 -34.81 -11.20 43.75
C LYS A 477 -33.82 -12.32 43.39
N MET A 478 -32.94 -12.13 42.40
CA MET A 478 -31.95 -13.14 42.01
C MET A 478 -30.94 -13.43 43.13
N ASN A 479 -30.36 -14.64 43.18
CA ASN A 479 -29.28 -14.94 44.12
C ASN A 479 -28.00 -14.15 43.76
N THR A 480 -27.21 -13.75 44.77
CA THR A 480 -25.90 -13.11 44.53
C THR A 480 -24.77 -14.13 44.47
N ILE A 481 -23.71 -13.80 43.73
CA ILE A 481 -22.48 -14.59 43.72
C ILE A 481 -21.52 -14.18 44.84
N ASP A 482 -21.53 -12.90 45.18
CA ASP A 482 -20.69 -12.28 46.19
C ASP A 482 -21.40 -12.11 47.52
#